data_AF-A0A972UZH9-F1
#
_entry.id   AF-A0A972UZH9-F1
#
_cell.length_a   1.000
_cell.length_b   1.000
_cell.length_c   1.000
_cell.angle_alpha   90.00
_cell.angle_beta   90.00
_cell.angle_gamma   90.00
#
_symmetry.space_group_name_H-M   'P 1'
#
loop_
_entity.id
_entity.type
_entity.pdbx_description
1 polymer ?
#
loop_
_entity_poly.entity_id
_entity_poly.type
_entity_poly.pdbx_seq_one_letter_code
_entity_poly.pdbx_strand_id
1 'polypeptide(L)'
;MSENKILFNTGSLDELSQEVANLTKIEESKLKLTPDNADSGLAKLVLTLVELIRKLVEKQAMRRVDGGLLTDDEIEKLGETLMKLEMKMEELKKHFNLTDRDLNINLGPLGDLM
;
A
#
# COMPACT_ATOMS: atom_id res chain seq x y z
N MET A 1 55.86 14.32 17.11
CA MET A 1 55.07 13.19 17.62
C MET A 1 53.77 13.76 18.13
N SER A 2 52.73 13.78 17.30
CA SER A 2 51.38 14.19 17.73
C SER A 2 50.44 13.12 17.19
N GLU A 3 49.97 12.29 18.12
CA GLU A 3 48.99 11.24 17.88
C GLU A 3 47.70 11.90 17.38
N ASN A 4 47.34 11.60 16.14
CA ASN A 4 46.04 11.96 15.60
C ASN A 4 45.03 10.98 16.19
N LYS A 5 44.48 11.35 17.35
CA LYS A 5 43.44 10.62 18.04
C LYS A 5 42.17 10.73 17.22
N ILE A 6 41.94 9.74 16.35
CA ILE A 6 40.65 9.53 15.69
C ILE A 6 39.64 9.35 16.82
N LEU A 7 38.86 10.41 17.08
CA LEU A 7 37.65 10.36 17.87
C LEU A 7 36.68 9.44 17.13
N PHE A 8 36.65 8.17 17.53
CA PHE A 8 35.51 7.30 17.30
C PHE A 8 34.32 7.94 18.02
N ASN A 9 33.56 8.74 17.28
CA ASN A 9 32.24 9.18 17.71
C ASN A 9 31.36 7.93 17.78
N THR A 10 30.95 7.56 18.98
CA THR A 10 30.00 6.48 19.28
C THR A 10 28.59 6.92 18.87
N GLY A 11 28.37 7.20 17.58
CA GLY A 11 27.05 7.09 16.97
C GLY A 11 26.72 5.60 16.93
N SER A 12 25.69 5.21 17.67
CA SER A 12 25.47 3.85 18.15
C SER A 12 25.48 2.82 17.01
N LEU A 13 25.97 1.60 17.30
CA LEU A 13 25.71 0.43 16.44
C LEU A 13 24.21 0.25 16.15
N ASP A 14 23.35 0.80 17.01
CA ASP A 14 21.91 0.88 16.81
C ASP A 14 21.53 1.80 15.63
N GLU A 15 22.20 2.93 15.44
CA GLU A 15 21.93 3.85 14.30
C GLU A 15 22.27 3.18 12.97
N LEU A 16 23.42 2.49 12.91
CA LEU A 16 23.81 1.69 11.74
C LEU A 16 22.86 0.51 11.51
N SER A 17 22.40 -0.15 12.59
CA SER A 17 21.41 -1.22 12.50
C SER A 17 20.07 -0.71 11.98
N GLN A 18 19.66 0.50 12.39
CA GLN A 18 18.47 1.18 11.88
C GLN A 18 18.61 1.51 10.38
N GLU A 19 19.79 1.99 9.97
CA GLU A 19 20.05 2.37 8.58
C GLU A 19 20.12 1.14 7.66
N VAL A 20 20.75 0.05 8.10
CA VAL A 20 20.75 -1.25 7.40
C VAL A 20 19.35 -1.86 7.33
N ALA A 21 18.55 -1.76 8.40
CA ALA A 21 17.15 -2.20 8.40
C ALA A 21 16.28 -1.38 7.44
N ASN A 22 16.52 -0.07 7.34
CA ASN A 22 15.82 0.78 6.37
C ASN A 22 16.21 0.45 4.93
N LEU A 23 17.50 0.19 4.66
CA LEU A 23 17.97 -0.22 3.33
C LEU A 23 17.41 -1.57 2.89
N THR A 24 17.32 -2.55 3.80
CA THR A 24 16.71 -3.87 3.52
C THR A 24 15.20 -3.78 3.32
N LYS A 25 14.50 -2.93 4.08
CA LYS A 25 13.06 -2.69 3.93
C LYS A 25 12.69 -2.05 2.57
N ILE A 26 13.59 -1.29 1.97
CA ILE A 26 13.42 -0.74 0.60
C ILE A 26 13.54 -1.84 -0.47
N GLU A 27 14.30 -2.90 -0.24
CA GLU A 27 14.46 -4.01 -1.19
C GLU A 27 13.32 -5.02 -1.16
N GLU A 28 12.69 -5.24 0.00
CA GLU A 28 11.56 -6.15 0.15
C GLU A 28 10.24 -5.56 -0.37
N SER A 29 10.17 -4.24 -0.46
CA SER A 29 8.93 -3.51 -0.75
C SER A 29 8.74 -3.15 -2.24
N LYS A 30 9.77 -3.37 -3.07
CA LYS A 30 9.65 -3.30 -4.53
C LYS A 30 8.94 -4.54 -5.07
N LEU A 31 8.00 -4.32 -5.99
CA LEU A 31 7.32 -5.38 -6.73
C LEU A 31 8.35 -6.16 -7.58
N LYS A 32 8.85 -7.29 -7.07
CA LYS A 32 9.80 -8.15 -7.79
C LYS A 32 9.06 -9.05 -8.78
N LEU A 33 8.91 -8.55 -10.00
CA LEU A 33 8.39 -9.33 -11.13
C LEU A 33 9.54 -10.12 -11.76
N THR A 34 9.55 -11.43 -11.53
CA THR A 34 10.40 -12.41 -12.21
C THR A 34 9.55 -13.26 -13.16
N PRO A 35 10.13 -13.95 -14.15
CA PRO A 35 9.37 -14.83 -15.03
C PRO A 35 8.56 -15.90 -14.29
N ASP A 36 9.09 -16.40 -13.16
CA ASP A 36 8.47 -17.47 -12.37
C ASP A 36 7.32 -16.99 -11.48
N ASN A 37 7.17 -15.67 -11.26
CA ASN A 37 6.15 -15.10 -10.38
C ASN A 37 5.32 -13.96 -11.02
N ALA A 38 5.48 -13.76 -12.34
CA ALA A 38 4.90 -12.63 -13.07
C ALA A 38 3.39 -12.52 -12.88
N ASP A 39 2.67 -13.66 -12.89
CA ASP A 39 1.22 -13.70 -12.73
C ASP A 39 0.78 -13.21 -11.35
N SER A 40 1.46 -13.65 -10.29
CA SER A 40 1.16 -13.24 -8.91
C SER A 40 1.51 -11.78 -8.67
N GLY A 41 2.66 -11.31 -9.17
CA GLY A 41 3.06 -9.91 -9.05
C GLY A 41 2.15 -8.96 -9.84
N LEU A 42 1.72 -9.36 -11.04
CA LEU A 42 0.76 -8.60 -11.84
C LEU A 42 -0.61 -8.55 -11.16
N ALA A 43 -1.09 -9.67 -10.62
CA ALA A 43 -2.34 -9.72 -9.86
C ALA A 43 -2.31 -8.77 -8.67
N LYS A 44 -1.21 -8.78 -7.89
CA LYS A 44 -0.99 -7.83 -6.79
C LYS A 44 -1.04 -6.38 -7.28
N LEU A 45 -0.32 -6.04 -8.34
CA LEU A 45 -0.31 -4.67 -8.88
C LEU A 45 -1.72 -4.21 -9.32
N VAL A 46 -2.42 -5.05 -10.08
CA VAL A 46 -3.76 -4.71 -10.58
C VAL A 46 -4.74 -4.58 -9.41
N LEU A 47 -4.73 -5.50 -8.44
CA LEU A 47 -5.60 -5.44 -7.27
C LEU A 47 -5.29 -4.22 -6.40
N THR A 48 -4.03 -3.85 -6.25
CA THR A 48 -3.63 -2.61 -5.58
C THR A 48 -4.20 -1.37 -6.27
N LEU A 49 -4.15 -1.31 -7.62
CA LEU A 49 -4.73 -0.20 -8.38
C LEU A 49 -6.26 -0.14 -8.26
N VAL A 50 -6.92 -1.29 -8.33
CA VAL A 50 -8.38 -1.38 -8.16
C VAL A 50 -8.77 -0.91 -6.76
N GLU A 51 -8.04 -1.32 -5.73
CA GLU A 51 -8.27 -0.93 -4.34
C GLU A 51 -8.07 0.57 -4.11
N LEU A 52 -7.04 1.18 -4.73
CA LEU A 52 -6.86 2.62 -4.73
C LEU A 52 -8.07 3.33 -5.35
N ILE A 53 -8.52 2.88 -6.52
CA ILE A 53 -9.68 3.46 -7.20
C ILE A 53 -10.94 3.31 -6.34
N ARG A 54 -11.14 2.15 -5.69
CA ARG A 54 -12.25 1.91 -4.77
C ARG A 54 -12.28 2.94 -3.65
N LYS A 55 -11.15 3.14 -2.95
CA LYS A 55 -11.01 4.15 -1.88
C LYS A 55 -11.29 5.57 -2.38
N LEU A 56 -10.84 5.91 -3.58
CA LEU A 56 -11.11 7.22 -4.19
C LEU A 56 -12.59 7.41 -4.48
N VAL A 57 -13.24 6.40 -5.06
CA VAL A 57 -14.68 6.42 -5.34
C VAL A 57 -15.47 6.56 -4.04
N GLU A 58 -15.14 5.79 -3.01
CA GLU A 58 -15.74 5.88 -1.68
C GLU A 58 -15.60 7.29 -1.09
N LYS A 59 -14.39 7.86 -1.15
CA LYS A 59 -14.16 9.23 -0.67
C LYS A 59 -15.01 10.27 -1.41
N GLN A 60 -15.14 10.16 -2.74
CA GLN A 60 -15.99 11.08 -3.51
C GLN A 60 -17.48 10.83 -3.24
N ALA A 61 -17.89 9.58 -3.05
CA ALA A 61 -19.24 9.21 -2.65
C ALA A 61 -19.61 9.91 -1.33
N MET A 62 -18.76 9.81 -0.30
CA MET A 62 -18.98 10.49 0.97
C MET A 62 -19.09 12.01 0.83
N ARG A 63 -18.25 12.64 -0.01
CA ARG A 63 -18.38 14.08 -0.29
C ARG A 63 -19.70 14.46 -0.93
N ARG A 64 -20.29 13.59 -1.76
CA ARG A 64 -21.62 13.83 -2.37
C ARG A 64 -22.74 13.69 -1.34
N VAL A 65 -22.62 12.71 -0.44
CA VAL A 65 -23.56 12.52 0.69
C VAL A 65 -23.51 13.73 1.61
N ASP A 66 -22.32 14.11 2.10
CA ASP A 66 -22.14 15.25 3.01
C ASP A 66 -22.55 16.59 2.37
N GLY A 67 -22.40 16.70 1.05
CA GLY A 67 -22.83 17.86 0.28
C GLY A 67 -24.32 17.93 -0.01
N GLY A 68 -25.12 16.94 0.41
CA GLY A 68 -26.56 16.86 0.12
C GLY A 68 -26.87 16.76 -1.38
N LEU A 69 -25.93 16.23 -2.17
CA LEU A 69 -26.03 16.12 -3.64
C LEU A 69 -26.74 14.82 -4.09
N LEU A 70 -27.23 14.02 -3.15
CA LEU A 70 -27.88 12.73 -3.37
C LEU A 70 -29.17 12.65 -2.55
N THR A 71 -30.18 12.04 -3.14
CA THR A 71 -31.41 11.64 -2.45
C THR A 71 -31.18 10.39 -1.59
N ASP A 72 -32.08 10.12 -0.64
CA ASP A 72 -31.97 8.96 0.26
C ASP A 72 -31.88 7.62 -0.52
N ASP A 73 -32.70 7.46 -1.56
CA ASP A 73 -32.68 6.27 -2.44
C ASP A 73 -31.33 6.12 -3.18
N GLU A 74 -30.72 7.23 -3.60
CA GLU A 74 -29.40 7.22 -4.24
C GLU A 74 -28.29 6.88 -3.25
N ILE A 75 -28.40 7.31 -2.00
CA ILE A 75 -27.46 6.98 -0.92
C ILE A 75 -27.53 5.47 -0.64
N GLU A 76 -28.72 4.89 -0.52
CA GLU A 76 -28.89 3.46 -0.30
C GLU A 76 -28.29 2.64 -1.45
N LYS A 77 -28.63 2.98 -2.70
CA LYS A 77 -28.08 2.31 -3.88
C LYS A 77 -26.56 2.42 -4.00
N LEU A 78 -26.00 3.56 -3.61
CA LEU A 78 -24.56 3.77 -3.54
C LEU A 78 -23.93 2.86 -2.49
N GLY A 79 -24.50 2.80 -1.29
CA GLY A 79 -24.07 1.90 -0.22
C GLY A 79 -24.07 0.43 -0.66
N GLU A 80 -25.15 -0.04 -1.29
CA GLU A 80 -25.20 -1.40 -1.84
C GLU A 80 -24.11 -1.67 -2.86
N THR A 81 -23.83 -0.70 -3.72
CA THR A 81 -22.83 -0.84 -4.79
C THR A 81 -21.43 -0.96 -4.20
N LEU A 82 -21.09 -0.13 -3.21
CA LEU A 82 -19.82 -0.20 -2.50
C LEU A 82 -19.66 -1.52 -1.75
N MET A 83 -20.73 -2.01 -1.10
CA MET A 83 -20.70 -3.29 -0.39
C MET A 83 -20.47 -4.47 -1.36
N LYS A 84 -21.15 -4.48 -2.51
CA LYS A 84 -20.94 -5.52 -3.55
C LYS A 84 -19.52 -5.49 -4.10
N LEU A 85 -18.96 -4.29 -4.28
CA LEU A 85 -17.57 -4.12 -4.73
C LEU A 85 -16.58 -4.66 -3.69
N GLU A 86 -16.78 -4.37 -2.40
CA GLU A 86 -15.98 -4.91 -1.30
C GLU A 86 -15.98 -6.44 -1.28
N MET A 87 -17.17 -7.06 -1.38
CA MET A 87 -17.29 -8.52 -1.43
C MET A 87 -16.52 -9.13 -2.60
N LYS A 88 -16.52 -8.48 -3.76
CA LYS A 88 -15.77 -8.93 -4.94
C LYS A 88 -14.27 -8.76 -4.76
N MET A 89 -13.83 -7.71 -4.07
CA MET A 89 -12.42 -7.55 -3.70
C MET A 89 -11.96 -8.68 -2.78
N GLU A 90 -12.74 -9.05 -1.77
CA GLU A 90 -12.43 -10.18 -0.89
C GLU A 90 -12.33 -11.51 -1.65
N GLU A 91 -13.24 -11.76 -2.60
CA GLU A 91 -13.20 -12.94 -3.46
C GLU A 91 -11.90 -12.99 -4.29
N LEU A 92 -11.52 -11.87 -4.90
CA LEU A 92 -10.31 -11.79 -5.72
C LEU A 92 -9.04 -11.90 -4.87
N LYS A 93 -8.96 -11.22 -3.73
CA LYS A 93 -7.84 -11.34 -2.78
C LYS A 93 -7.63 -12.81 -2.39
N LYS A 94 -8.72 -13.51 -2.05
CA LYS A 94 -8.67 -14.95 -1.72
C LYS A 94 -8.21 -15.80 -2.91
N HIS A 95 -8.69 -15.52 -4.11
CA HIS A 95 -8.32 -16.26 -5.32
C HIS A 95 -6.83 -16.18 -5.64
N PHE A 96 -6.21 -15.02 -5.39
CA PHE A 96 -4.78 -14.79 -5.63
C PHE A 96 -3.91 -14.97 -4.37
N ASN A 97 -4.47 -15.49 -3.28
CA ASN A 97 -3.79 -15.67 -1.99
C ASN A 97 -3.15 -14.37 -1.44
N LEU A 98 -3.81 -13.24 -1.65
CA LEU A 98 -3.38 -11.93 -1.19
C LEU A 98 -4.17 -11.49 0.05
N THR A 99 -3.51 -10.69 0.88
CA THR A 99 -4.09 -9.98 2.03
C THR A 99 -4.09 -8.48 1.77
N ASP A 100 -4.77 -7.70 2.63
CA ASP A 100 -4.73 -6.24 2.55
C ASP A 100 -3.32 -5.67 2.65
N ARG A 101 -2.46 -6.31 3.45
CA ARG A 101 -1.06 -5.93 3.59
C ARG A 101 -0.29 -6.12 2.29
N ASP A 102 -0.66 -7.14 1.51
CA ASP A 102 -0.02 -7.39 0.22
C ASP A 102 -0.39 -6.33 -0.81
N LEU A 103 -1.55 -5.68 -0.67
CA LEU A 103 -1.92 -4.61 -1.59
C LEU A 103 -1.21 -3.28 -1.28
N ASN A 104 -0.56 -3.16 -0.12
CA ASN A 104 0.25 -1.99 0.20
C ASN A 104 1.61 -2.06 -0.51
N ILE A 105 1.71 -1.41 -1.67
CA ILE A 105 2.94 -1.34 -2.45
C ILE A 105 3.72 -0.09 -2.06
N ASN A 106 5.01 -0.26 -1.73
CA ASN A 106 5.95 0.83 -1.57
C ASN A 106 6.47 1.26 -2.95
N LEU A 107 6.26 2.52 -3.29
CA LEU A 107 6.71 3.11 -4.55
C LEU A 107 8.08 3.80 -4.41
N GLY A 108 8.86 3.45 -3.37
CA GLY A 108 10.14 4.06 -3.05
C GLY A 108 9.98 5.52 -2.64
N PRO A 109 10.57 6.49 -3.38
CA PRO A 109 10.54 7.91 -3.01
C PRO A 109 9.12 8.52 -3.03
N LEU A 110 8.16 7.85 -3.66
CA LEU A 110 6.75 8.28 -3.66
C LEU A 110 5.97 7.81 -2.43
N GLY A 111 6.61 7.02 -1.54
CA GLY A 111 5.97 6.47 -0.34
C GLY A 111 5.15 5.21 -0.59
N ASP A 112 4.42 4.78 0.43
CA ASP A 112 3.49 3.66 0.37
C ASP A 112 2.14 4.10 -0.21
N LEU A 113 1.50 3.22 -1.00
CA LEU A 113 0.22 3.56 -1.62
C LEU A 113 -0.96 3.50 -0.64
N MET A 114 -0.87 2.72 0.44
CA MET A 114 -1.96 2.52 1.41
C MET A 114 -1.55 2.65 2.87
#